data_AF-A0A383RJH6-F1
#
_entry.id   AF-A0A383RJH6-F1
#
_cell.length_a   1.000
_cell.length_b   1.000
_cell.length_c   1.000
_cell.angle_alpha   90.00
_cell.angle_beta   90.00
_cell.angle_gamma   90.00
#
_symmetry.space_group_name_H-M   'P 1'
#
loop_
_entity.id
_entity.type
_entity.pdbx_description
1 polymer ?
#
loop_
_entity_poly.entity_id
_entity_poly.type
_entity_poly.pdbx_seq_one_letter_code
_entity_poly.pdbx_strand_id
1 'polypeptide(L)'
;MKINETQRLGAIQYYQKQQAMNRASQKPSRKDELIISTEAQEMLEAQNRVHDPARSERIADLKKAVSTGTYHVEADKIAEKLLPLFRKENE
;
A
#
# COMPACT_ATOMS: atom_id res chain seq x y z
N MET A 1 -2.34 2.64 77.99
CA MET A 1 -3.29 3.00 76.90
C MET A 1 -2.65 2.62 75.57
N LYS A 2 -3.19 1.64 74.84
CA LYS A 2 -2.75 1.29 73.47
C LYS A 2 -3.74 1.94 72.50
N ILE A 3 -3.28 2.95 71.75
CA ILE A 3 -4.09 3.63 70.73
C ILE A 3 -3.77 2.95 69.40
N ASN A 4 -4.75 2.26 68.82
CA ASN A 4 -4.62 1.65 67.50
C ASN A 4 -5.00 2.71 66.46
N GLU A 5 -4.02 3.17 65.67
CA GLU A 5 -4.19 4.17 64.61
C GLU A 5 -4.89 3.57 63.38
N THR A 6 -6.20 3.31 63.49
CA THR A 6 -7.00 2.73 62.39
C THR A 6 -7.37 3.73 61.29
N GLN A 7 -7.07 5.02 61.48
CA GLN A 7 -7.44 6.08 60.52
C GLN A 7 -6.52 6.18 59.29
N ARG A 8 -5.32 5.58 59.29
CA ARG A 8 -4.41 5.61 58.11
C ARG A 8 -4.86 4.69 56.96
N LEU A 9 -5.61 3.62 57.24
CA LEU A 9 -5.93 2.61 56.24
C LEU A 9 -7.08 3.02 55.30
N GLY A 10 -7.99 3.88 55.73
CA GLY A 10 -9.11 4.38 54.90
C GLY A 10 -8.67 5.39 53.83
N ALA A 11 -7.70 6.26 54.14
CA ALA A 11 -7.26 7.32 53.24
C ALA A 11 -6.58 6.82 51.94
N ILE A 12 -5.95 5.63 52.00
CA ILE A 12 -5.25 5.02 50.86
C ILE A 12 -6.25 4.54 49.78
N GLN A 13 -7.44 4.07 50.18
CA GLN A 13 -8.43 3.56 49.24
C GLN A 13 -9.06 4.65 48.36
N TYR A 14 -9.20 5.88 48.88
CA TYR A 14 -9.76 7.01 48.11
C TYR A 14 -8.83 7.43 46.97
N TYR A 15 -7.52 7.47 47.20
CA TYR A 15 -6.52 7.81 46.18
C TYR A 15 -6.43 6.74 45.08
N GLN A 16 -6.52 5.46 45.43
CA GLN A 16 -6.51 4.37 44.44
C GLN A 16 -7.75 4.41 43.55
N LYS A 17 -8.94 4.73 44.11
CA LYS A 17 -10.19 4.78 43.36
C LYS A 17 -10.25 5.95 42.36
N GLN A 18 -9.68 7.11 42.70
CA GLN A 18 -9.54 8.24 41.77
C GLN A 18 -8.57 7.96 40.62
N GLN A 19 -7.44 7.28 40.88
CA GLN A 19 -6.52 6.89 39.80
C GLN A 19 -7.13 5.88 38.83
N ALA A 20 -7.98 4.97 39.32
CA ALA A 20 -8.69 4.00 38.49
C ALA A 20 -9.76 4.67 37.58
N MET A 21 -10.49 5.68 38.07
CA MET A 21 -11.46 6.44 37.26
C MET A 21 -10.79 7.26 36.15
N ASN A 22 -9.60 7.83 36.39
CA ASN A 22 -8.87 8.62 35.39
C ASN A 22 -8.24 7.79 34.26
N ARG A 23 -8.01 6.49 34.46
CA ARG A 23 -7.54 5.57 33.40
C ARG A 23 -8.65 5.12 32.46
N ALA A 24 -9.90 5.11 32.91
CA ALA A 24 -11.05 4.67 32.11
C ALA A 24 -11.55 5.74 31.10
N SER A 25 -11.09 6.99 31.22
CA SER A 25 -11.56 8.13 30.42
C SER A 25 -10.63 8.56 29.28
N GLN A 26 -9.53 7.84 29.01
CA GLN A 26 -8.70 8.11 27.84
C GLN A 26 -9.40 7.61 26.57
N LYS A 27 -10.08 8.53 25.87
CA LYS A 27 -10.60 8.28 24.52
C LYS A 27 -9.42 7.89 23.62
N PRO A 28 -9.54 6.82 22.80
CA PRO A 28 -8.48 6.46 21.87
C PRO A 28 -8.24 7.64 20.93
N SER A 29 -6.98 8.05 20.78
CA SER A 29 -6.61 9.07 19.80
C SER A 29 -7.02 8.60 18.41
N ARG A 30 -7.63 9.49 17.62
CA ARG A 30 -7.92 9.22 16.22
C ARG A 30 -6.61 8.82 15.54
N LYS A 31 -6.57 7.63 14.95
CA LYS A 31 -5.42 7.18 14.17
C LYS A 31 -5.53 7.82 12.80
N ASP A 32 -4.43 8.41 12.34
CA ASP A 32 -4.33 8.86 10.95
C ASP A 32 -4.06 7.61 10.10
N GLU A 33 -5.04 7.25 9.26
CA GLU A 33 -4.94 6.11 8.35
C GLU A 33 -4.83 6.63 6.91
N LEU A 34 -3.88 6.08 6.15
CA LEU A 34 -3.68 6.40 4.74
C LEU A 34 -4.05 5.16 3.92
N ILE A 35 -5.13 5.25 3.15
CA ILE A 35 -5.59 4.19 2.25
C ILE A 35 -5.09 4.52 0.85
N ILE A 36 -4.19 3.70 0.32
CA ILE A 36 -3.73 3.81 -1.07
C ILE A 36 -4.73 3.07 -1.95
N SER A 37 -5.18 3.71 -3.04
CA SER A 37 -6.03 3.06 -4.03
C SER A 37 -5.28 1.92 -4.72
N THR A 38 -5.94 0.76 -4.87
CA THR A 38 -5.39 -0.40 -5.58
C THR A 38 -5.01 -0.03 -7.03
N GLU A 39 -5.81 0.81 -7.68
CA GLU A 39 -5.53 1.33 -9.03
C GLU A 39 -4.23 2.15 -9.07
N ALA A 40 -3.99 3.00 -8.07
CA ALA A 40 -2.78 3.81 -8.00
C ALA A 40 -1.52 2.94 -7.80
N GLN A 41 -1.65 1.84 -7.07
CA GLN A 41 -0.57 0.87 -6.88
C GLN A 41 -0.26 0.13 -8.19
N GLU A 42 -1.29 -0.31 -8.93
CA GLU A 42 -1.12 -0.94 -10.24
C GLU A 42 -0.47 0.01 -11.27
N MET A 43 -0.84 1.29 -11.27
CA MET A 43 -0.21 2.31 -12.12
C MET A 43 1.27 2.52 -11.76
N LEU A 44 1.62 2.48 -10.47
CA LEU A 44 3.02 2.58 -10.02
C LEU A 44 3.83 1.37 -10.50
N GLU A 45 3.28 0.16 -10.37
CA GLU A 45 3.93 -1.05 -10.89
C GLU A 45 4.11 -1.00 -12.41
N ALA A 46 3.11 -0.50 -13.14
CA ALA A 46 3.22 -0.29 -14.59
C ALA A 46 4.35 0.70 -14.94
N GLN A 47 4.50 1.78 -14.17
CA GLN A 47 5.60 2.74 -14.32
C GLN A 47 6.97 2.11 -14.05
N ASN A 48 7.08 1.28 -13.01
CA ASN A 48 8.33 0.60 -12.69
C ASN A 48 8.78 -0.34 -13.82
N ARG A 49 7.85 -0.98 -14.53
CA ARG A 49 8.15 -1.79 -15.73
C ARG A 49 8.65 -0.96 -16.92
N VAL A 50 8.34 0.33 -16.98
CA VAL A 50 8.85 1.22 -18.05
C VAL A 50 10.34 1.50 -17.88
N HIS A 51 10.81 1.57 -16.62
CA HIS A 51 12.21 1.83 -16.24
C HIS A 51 13.10 0.58 -16.17
N ASP A 52 12.58 -0.59 -16.55
CA ASP A 52 13.36 -1.83 -16.58
C ASP A 52 14.56 -1.71 -17.55
N PRO A 53 15.81 -1.88 -17.08
CA PRO A 53 16.99 -1.82 -17.94
C PRO A 53 16.93 -2.82 -19.10
N ALA A 54 16.36 -4.01 -18.90
CA ALA A 54 16.23 -5.01 -19.96
C ALA A 54 15.29 -4.54 -21.10
N ARG A 55 14.28 -3.74 -20.76
CA ARG A 55 13.40 -3.09 -21.76
C ARG A 55 14.16 -2.04 -22.56
N SER A 56 15.04 -1.28 -21.91
CA SER A 56 15.82 -0.23 -22.56
C SER A 56 16.77 -0.80 -23.61
N GLU A 57 17.45 -1.91 -23.29
CA GLU A 57 18.33 -2.66 -24.20
C GLU A 57 17.54 -3.20 -25.40
N ARG A 58 16.41 -3.89 -25.13
CA ARG A 58 15.55 -4.41 -26.20
C ARG A 58 15.06 -3.31 -27.15
N ILE A 59 14.73 -2.12 -26.63
CA ILE A 59 14.33 -1.00 -27.48
C ILE A 59 15.49 -0.51 -28.35
N ALA A 60 16.72 -0.45 -27.81
CA ALA A 60 17.90 -0.07 -28.57
C ALA A 60 18.17 -1.06 -29.72
N ASP A 61 18.07 -2.36 -29.45
CA ASP A 61 18.24 -3.41 -30.47
C ASP A 61 17.17 -3.32 -31.56
N LEU A 62 15.91 -3.12 -31.17
CA LEU A 62 14.80 -2.95 -32.11
C LEU A 62 15.00 -1.70 -32.97
N LYS A 63 15.43 -0.58 -32.40
CA LYS A 63 15.74 0.64 -33.16
C LYS A 63 16.82 0.40 -34.20
N LYS A 64 17.87 -0.36 -33.85
CA LYS A 64 18.94 -0.75 -34.77
C LYS A 64 18.43 -1.68 -35.89
N ALA A 65 17.59 -2.65 -35.56
CA ALA A 65 16.99 -3.54 -36.56
C ALA A 65 16.10 -2.76 -37.55
N VAL A 66 15.34 -1.79 -37.06
CA VAL A 66 14.51 -0.92 -37.89
C VAL A 66 15.36 -0.01 -38.77
N SER A 67 16.40 0.64 -38.23
CA SER A 67 17.27 1.52 -39.02
C SER A 67 18.06 0.80 -40.10
N THR A 68 18.37 -0.48 -39.89
CA THR A 68 19.05 -1.34 -40.86
C THR A 68 18.09 -2.01 -41.85
N GLY A 69 16.78 -1.84 -41.67
CA GLY A 69 15.74 -2.47 -42.50
C GLY A 69 15.60 -3.99 -42.31
N THR A 70 16.21 -4.56 -41.26
CA THR A 70 16.17 -6.00 -40.97
C THR A 70 15.03 -6.39 -40.04
N TYR A 71 14.27 -5.41 -39.54
CA TYR A 71 13.13 -5.66 -38.68
C TYR A 71 11.94 -6.22 -39.46
N HIS A 72 11.53 -7.45 -39.15
CA HIS A 72 10.37 -8.12 -39.72
C HIS A 72 9.44 -8.60 -38.60
N VAL A 73 8.13 -8.39 -38.80
CA VAL A 73 7.10 -8.84 -37.87
C VAL A 73 6.15 -9.75 -38.62
N GLU A 74 6.02 -10.98 -38.14
CA GLU A 74 5.07 -11.97 -38.67
C GLU A 74 3.63 -11.49 -38.50
N ALA A 75 2.80 -11.69 -39.53
CA ALA A 75 1.40 -11.27 -39.53
C ALA A 75 0.59 -11.88 -38.36
N ASP A 76 0.88 -13.12 -38.00
CA ASP A 76 0.22 -13.82 -36.88
C ASP A 76 0.44 -13.10 -35.56
N LYS A 77 1.65 -12.59 -35.31
CA LYS A 77 1.97 -11.83 -34.08
C LYS A 77 1.22 -10.52 -34.02
N ILE A 78 0.95 -9.90 -35.16
CA ILE A 78 0.15 -8.67 -35.26
C ILE A 78 -1.31 -9.01 -34.91
N ALA A 79 -1.87 -10.06 -35.50
CA ALA A 79 -3.23 -10.50 -35.23
C ALA A 79 -3.43 -10.86 -33.74
N GLU A 80 -2.49 -11.59 -33.15
CA GLU A 80 -2.49 -11.91 -31.71
C GLU A 80 -2.54 -10.67 -30.82
N LYS A 81 -1.82 -9.60 -31.18
CA LYS A 81 -1.79 -8.35 -30.41
C LYS A 81 -3.02 -7.50 -30.59
N LEU A 82 -3.68 -7.59 -31.75
CA LEU A 82 -4.92 -6.85 -32.02
C LEU A 82 -6.16 -7.55 -31.46
N LEU A 83 -6.16 -8.88 -31.34
CA LEU A 83 -7.28 -9.68 -30.85
C LEU A 83 -7.93 -9.16 -29.55
N PRO A 84 -7.19 -8.75 -28.50
CA PRO A 84 -7.79 -8.26 -27.26
C PRO A 84 -8.62 -6.99 -27.42
N LEU A 85 -8.28 -6.12 -28.38
CA LEU A 85 -9.02 -4.87 -28.63
C LEU A 85 -10.43 -5.18 -29.15
N PHE A 86 -10.54 -6.14 -30.07
CA PHE A 86 -11.81 -6.54 -30.67
C PHE A 86 -12.66 -7.45 -29.78
N ARG A 87 -12.06 -8.15 -28.82
CA ARG A 87 -12.80 -8.99 -27.85
C ARG A 87 -13.44 -8.17 -26.74
N LYS A 88 -12.91 -6.99 -26.43
CA LYS A 88 -13.36 -6.15 -25.31
C LYS A 88 -14.64 -5.35 -25.59
N GLU A 89 -15.08 -5.27 -26.85
CA GLU A 89 -16.34 -4.62 -27.24
C GLU A 89 -17.59 -5.50 -27.04
N ASN A 90 -17.43 -6.78 -26.67
CA ASN A 90 -18.53 -7.74 -26.52
C ASN A 90 -18.95 -8.00 -25.06
N GLU A 91 -18.65 -7.10 -24.13
CA GLU A 91 -19.07 -7.14 -22.72
C GLU A 91 -19.58 -5.77 -22.27
#